data_AF-A0A523JTA5-F1
#
_entry.id   AF-A0A523JTA5-F1
#
_cell.length_a   1.000
_cell.length_b   1.000
_cell.length_c   1.000
_cell.angle_alpha   90.00
_cell.angle_beta   90.00
_cell.angle_gamma   90.00
#
_symmetry.space_group_name_H-M   'P 1'
#
loop_
_entity.id
_entity.type
_entity.pdbx_description
1 polymer ?
#
loop_
_entity_poly.entity_id
_entity_poly.type
_entity_poly.pdbx_seq_one_letter_code
_entity_poly.pdbx_strand_id
1 'polypeptide(L)'
;MLPAGRLVVLSLSLIVCASASAEPRTINDAIYSSAQATVGGQLYEEHCLLCHNKKYFRPVLKAWDGRSLEEFFRMMSTSMPESNPGVLREKEYVDILAYILSLGRYPAGDTELDYKDGALQETAIADRRIL
;
A
#
# COMPACT_ATOMS: atom_id res chain seq x y z
N MET A 1 -54.15 -56.10 -1.35
CA MET A 1 -54.07 -54.64 -1.54
C MET A 1 -53.17 -54.09 -0.43
N LEU A 2 -51.90 -53.81 -0.71
CA LEU A 2 -50.96 -53.14 0.22
C LEU A 2 -50.61 -51.75 -0.37
N PRO A 3 -50.57 -50.66 0.41
CA PRO A 3 -50.18 -49.36 -0.11
C PRO A 3 -48.65 -49.24 -0.16
N ALA A 4 -48.16 -48.73 -1.29
CA ALA A 4 -46.76 -48.43 -1.53
C ALA A 4 -46.29 -47.29 -0.60
N GLY A 5 -45.23 -47.54 0.18
CA GLY A 5 -44.55 -46.53 0.98
C GLY A 5 -43.78 -45.56 0.09
N ARG A 6 -44.13 -44.27 0.17
CA ARG A 6 -43.39 -43.19 -0.50
C ARG A 6 -42.16 -42.84 0.35
N LEU A 7 -40.96 -43.10 -0.17
CA LEU A 7 -39.72 -42.53 0.35
C LEU A 7 -39.71 -41.03 0.06
N VAL A 8 -39.68 -40.21 1.12
CA VAL A 8 -39.40 -38.78 1.04
C VAL A 8 -37.89 -38.61 1.12
N VAL A 9 -37.26 -38.22 0.02
CA VAL A 9 -35.83 -37.88 -0.03
C VAL A 9 -35.70 -36.40 0.33
N LEU A 10 -35.14 -36.10 1.50
CA LEU A 10 -34.87 -34.74 1.96
C LEU A 10 -33.54 -34.26 1.35
N SER A 11 -33.61 -33.44 0.30
CA SER A 11 -32.42 -32.89 -0.37
C SER A 11 -31.82 -31.73 0.44
N LEU A 12 -30.70 -31.98 1.13
CA LEU A 12 -29.93 -30.97 1.83
C LEU A 12 -29.10 -30.16 0.82
N SER A 13 -29.56 -28.95 0.49
CA SER A 13 -28.83 -28.04 -0.40
C SER A 13 -27.70 -27.36 0.38
N LEU A 14 -26.45 -27.69 0.07
CA LEU A 14 -25.26 -26.97 0.55
C LEU A 14 -25.24 -25.58 -0.12
N ILE A 15 -25.49 -24.53 0.66
CA ILE A 15 -25.20 -23.15 0.24
C ILE A 15 -23.69 -22.95 0.40
N VAL A 16 -22.97 -22.98 -0.72
CA VAL A 16 -21.56 -22.58 -0.77
C VAL A 16 -21.53 -21.05 -0.77
N CYS A 17 -21.21 -20.44 0.37
CA CYS A 17 -20.83 -19.03 0.41
C CYS A 17 -19.47 -18.88 -0.28
N ALA A 18 -19.46 -18.35 -1.50
CA ALA A 18 -18.23 -17.91 -2.14
C ALA A 18 -17.72 -16.67 -1.40
N SER A 19 -16.70 -16.82 -0.57
CA SER A 19 -15.93 -15.69 -0.04
C SER A 19 -15.20 -15.04 -1.21
N ALA A 20 -15.65 -13.88 -1.65
CA ALA A 20 -14.89 -13.04 -2.57
C ALA A 20 -13.66 -12.53 -1.80
N SER A 21 -12.49 -13.14 -2.03
CA SER A 21 -11.23 -12.55 -1.59
C SER A 21 -11.04 -11.25 -2.38
N ALA A 22 -11.24 -10.11 -1.72
CA ALA A 22 -10.80 -8.84 -2.27
C ALA A 22 -9.29 -8.92 -2.47
N GLU A 23 -8.79 -8.57 -3.67
CA GLU A 23 -7.34 -8.47 -3.85
C GLU A 23 -6.78 -7.45 -2.85
N PRO A 24 -5.61 -7.73 -2.24
CA PRO A 24 -4.97 -6.80 -1.34
C PRO A 24 -4.77 -5.45 -2.02
N ARG A 25 -5.04 -4.35 -1.30
CA ARG A 25 -4.75 -3.00 -1.77
C ARG A 25 -3.25 -2.87 -2.04
N THR A 26 -2.88 -2.15 -3.08
CA THR A 26 -1.49 -1.94 -3.46
C THR A 26 -1.19 -0.48 -3.76
N ILE A 27 0.09 -0.16 -3.86
CA ILE A 27 0.55 1.16 -4.32
C ILE A 27 0.13 1.51 -5.77
N ASN A 28 -0.43 0.56 -6.54
CA ASN A 28 -1.04 0.85 -7.85
C ASN A 28 -2.44 1.46 -7.75
N ASP A 29 -3.08 1.45 -6.57
CA ASP A 29 -4.48 1.80 -6.40
C ASP A 29 -4.66 3.26 -5.95
N ALA A 30 -3.87 4.16 -6.53
CA ALA A 30 -3.98 5.62 -6.38
C ALA A 30 -4.06 6.11 -4.92
N ILE A 31 -3.17 5.58 -4.07
CA ILE A 31 -3.32 5.64 -2.60
C ILE A 31 -2.91 6.97 -1.95
N TYR A 32 -2.33 7.90 -2.71
CA TYR A 32 -1.80 9.16 -2.20
C TYR A 32 -2.29 10.32 -3.07
N SER A 33 -2.35 11.53 -2.52
CA SER A 33 -2.78 12.71 -3.27
C SER A 33 -1.62 13.45 -3.94
N SER A 34 -1.91 14.15 -5.04
CA SER A 34 -0.90 14.99 -5.71
C SER A 34 -0.40 16.14 -4.81
N ALA A 35 -1.27 16.66 -3.95
CA ALA A 35 -0.89 17.66 -2.95
C ALA A 35 0.12 17.08 -1.93
N GLN A 36 -0.13 15.86 -1.47
CA GLN A 36 0.75 15.15 -0.55
C GLN A 36 2.13 14.92 -1.15
N ALA A 37 2.19 14.44 -2.40
CA ALA A 37 3.45 14.25 -3.11
C ALA A 37 4.20 15.57 -3.37
N THR A 38 3.48 16.68 -3.55
CA THR A 38 4.10 18.01 -3.72
C THR A 38 4.79 18.47 -2.44
N VAL A 39 4.13 18.35 -1.29
CA VAL A 39 4.72 18.65 0.03
C VAL A 39 5.90 17.72 0.30
N GLY A 40 5.73 16.42 0.06
CA GLY A 40 6.79 15.42 0.19
C GLY A 40 8.02 15.70 -0.66
N GLY A 41 7.84 16.26 -1.86
CA GLY A 41 8.93 16.65 -2.74
C GLY A 41 9.83 17.73 -2.14
N GLN A 42 9.25 18.70 -1.42
CA GLN A 42 10.01 19.75 -0.74
C GLN A 42 10.85 19.18 0.40
N LEU A 43 10.22 18.35 1.26
CA LEU A 43 10.89 17.67 2.36
C LEU A 43 11.98 16.72 1.86
N TYR A 44 11.75 16.03 0.74
CA TYR A 44 12.74 15.17 0.12
C TYR A 44 13.98 15.94 -0.34
N GLU A 45 13.79 17.12 -0.93
CA GLU A 45 14.90 17.96 -1.39
C GLU A 45 15.78 18.43 -0.21
N GLU A 46 15.17 18.70 0.93
CA GLU A 46 15.87 19.10 2.15
C GLU A 46 16.58 17.93 2.86
N HIS A 47 15.94 16.77 2.96
CA HIS A 47 16.37 15.71 3.88
C HIS A 47 16.92 14.46 3.19
N CYS A 48 16.57 14.20 1.93
CA CYS A 48 16.86 12.93 1.25
C CYS A 48 17.80 13.08 0.06
N LEU A 49 17.71 14.20 -0.67
CA LEU A 49 18.35 14.36 -1.97
C LEU A 49 19.88 14.33 -1.92
N LEU A 50 20.49 14.69 -0.79
CA LEU A 50 21.94 14.66 -0.60
C LEU A 50 22.53 13.27 -0.85
N CYS A 51 21.84 12.21 -0.41
CA CYS A 51 22.30 10.82 -0.53
C CYS A 51 21.47 10.00 -1.54
N HIS A 52 20.18 10.29 -1.67
CA HIS A 52 19.25 9.56 -2.53
C HIS A 52 18.81 10.43 -3.70
N ASN A 53 19.39 10.22 -4.89
CA ASN A 53 18.92 10.92 -6.09
C ASN A 53 17.53 10.41 -6.55
N LYS A 54 16.82 11.20 -7.36
CA LYS A 54 15.44 10.88 -7.81
C LYS A 54 15.29 9.54 -8.56
N LYS A 55 16.38 8.94 -9.08
CA LYS A 55 16.37 7.63 -9.76
C LYS A 55 16.53 6.44 -8.80
N TYR A 56 16.98 6.69 -7.56
CA TYR A 56 17.26 5.68 -6.56
C TYR A 56 16.05 4.83 -6.20
N PHE A 57 14.87 5.46 -6.07
CA PHE A 57 13.71 4.79 -5.46
C PHE A 57 12.99 3.79 -6.36
N ARG A 58 13.14 3.85 -7.68
CA ARG A 58 12.49 2.89 -8.58
C ARG A 58 13.00 1.45 -8.36
N PRO A 59 14.33 1.20 -8.40
CA PRO A 59 14.88 -0.10 -7.99
C PRO A 59 14.55 -0.49 -6.56
N VAL A 60 14.50 0.47 -5.63
CA VAL A 60 14.18 0.20 -4.22
C VAL A 60 12.75 -0.31 -4.08
N LEU A 61 11.75 0.39 -4.64
CA LEU A 61 10.35 -0.06 -4.57
C LEU A 61 10.19 -1.45 -5.18
N LYS A 62 10.90 -1.76 -6.27
CA LYS A 62 10.92 -3.11 -6.85
C LYS A 62 11.54 -4.16 -5.92
N ALA A 63 12.62 -3.83 -5.22
CA ALA A 63 13.25 -4.74 -4.26
C ALA A 63 12.37 -5.00 -3.02
N TRP A 64 11.36 -4.16 -2.79
CA TRP A 64 10.40 -4.28 -1.70
C TRP A 64 9.05 -4.87 -2.14
N ASP A 65 8.93 -5.37 -3.36
CA ASP A 65 7.73 -6.03 -3.88
C ASP A 65 7.23 -7.13 -2.92
N GLY A 66 5.91 -7.16 -2.69
CA GLY A 66 5.23 -8.08 -1.79
C GLY A 66 5.26 -7.70 -0.30
N ARG A 67 6.04 -6.69 0.11
CA ARG A 67 6.08 -6.20 1.51
C ARG A 67 5.00 -5.17 1.77
N SER A 68 4.62 -4.96 3.03
CA SER A 68 3.69 -3.87 3.38
C SER A 68 4.36 -2.51 3.24
N LEU A 69 3.55 -1.50 2.92
CA LEU A 69 3.98 -0.12 2.87
C LEU A 69 4.37 0.40 4.26
N GLU A 70 3.76 -0.14 5.32
CA GLU A 70 4.13 0.12 6.72
C GLU A 70 5.58 -0.30 7.01
N GLU A 71 6.03 -1.47 6.54
CA GLU A 71 7.41 -1.90 6.74
C GLU A 71 8.40 -0.90 6.12
N PHE A 72 8.09 -0.38 4.94
CA PHE A 72 8.92 0.62 4.26
C PHE A 72 8.89 1.97 5.00
N PHE A 73 7.70 2.42 5.41
CA PHE A 73 7.53 3.63 6.22
C PHE A 73 8.29 3.55 7.55
N ARG A 74 8.23 2.42 8.25
CA ARG A 74 8.94 2.20 9.52
C ARG A 74 10.45 2.20 9.31
N MET A 75 10.94 1.57 8.23
CA MET A 75 12.36 1.62 7.89
C MET A 75 12.80 3.07 7.69
N MET A 76 12.05 3.85 6.89
CA MET A 76 12.37 5.25 6.64
C MET A 76 12.33 6.09 7.93
N SER A 77 11.26 5.99 8.71
CA SER A 77 11.06 6.81 9.91
C SER A 77 12.03 6.49 11.06
N THR A 78 12.59 5.29 11.11
CA THR A 78 13.52 4.89 12.19
C THR A 78 14.99 4.94 11.81
N SER A 79 15.31 5.01 10.52
CA SER A 79 16.71 4.97 10.04
C SER A 79 17.12 6.17 9.19
N MET A 80 16.18 7.01 8.74
CA MET A 80 16.46 8.19 7.93
C MET A 80 16.05 9.48 8.64
N PRO A 81 16.67 10.63 8.30
CA PRO A 81 17.91 10.74 7.52
C PRO A 81 19.09 10.07 8.25
N GLU A 82 20.07 9.54 7.51
CA GLU A 82 21.21 8.80 8.09
C GLU A 82 21.98 9.60 9.17
N SER A 83 22.08 10.91 8.99
CA SER A 83 22.75 11.81 9.93
C SER A 83 21.96 12.10 11.20
N ASN A 84 20.63 11.92 11.18
CA ASN A 84 19.76 12.17 12.32
C ASN A 84 18.44 11.36 12.22
N PRO A 85 18.49 10.04 12.45
CA PRO A 85 17.33 9.16 12.26
C PRO A 85 16.13 9.57 13.13
N GLY A 86 14.93 9.55 12.55
CA GLY A 86 13.68 9.81 13.28
C GLY A 86 13.44 11.27 13.66
N VAL A 87 14.18 12.21 13.07
CA VAL A 87 14.03 13.64 13.36
C VAL A 87 12.72 14.25 12.84
N LEU A 88 12.12 13.66 11.79
CA LEU A 88 10.91 14.18 11.18
C LEU A 88 9.66 13.62 11.86
N ARG A 89 8.55 14.35 11.76
CA ARG A 89 7.23 13.88 12.21
C ARG A 89 6.72 12.79 11.28
N GLU A 90 5.89 11.89 11.81
CA GLU A 90 5.29 10.79 11.03
C GLU A 90 4.58 11.28 9.76
N LYS A 91 3.85 12.41 9.86
CA LYS A 91 3.22 13.03 8.70
C LYS A 91 4.23 13.44 7.62
N GLU A 92 5.36 14.00 8.01
CA GLU A 92 6.41 14.42 7.06
C GLU A 92 7.00 13.20 6.35
N TYR A 93 7.20 12.09 7.06
CA TYR A 93 7.59 10.83 6.43
C TYR A 93 6.53 10.28 5.46
N VAL A 94 5.24 10.34 5.81
CA VAL A 94 4.17 9.89 4.90
C VAL A 94 4.06 10.80 3.66
N ASP A 95 4.29 12.10 3.81
CA ASP A 95 4.33 13.03 2.68
C ASP A 95 5.53 12.70 1.76
N ILE A 96 6.72 12.47 2.32
CA ILE A 96 7.91 11.99 1.57
C ILE A 96 7.61 10.65 0.88
N LEU A 97 6.91 9.74 1.54
CA LEU A 97 6.54 8.45 0.96
C LEU A 97 5.65 8.63 -0.28
N ALA A 98 4.65 9.50 -0.21
CA ALA A 98 3.82 9.85 -1.37
C ALA A 98 4.66 10.39 -2.54
N TYR A 99 5.66 11.22 -2.26
CA TYR A 99 6.59 11.69 -3.28
C TYR A 99 7.45 10.56 -3.86
N ILE A 100 7.96 9.64 -3.03
CA ILE A 100 8.69 8.45 -3.49
C ILE A 100 7.84 7.59 -4.45
N LEU A 101 6.56 7.39 -4.14
CA LEU A 101 5.62 6.70 -5.03
C LEU A 101 5.43 7.45 -6.35
N SER A 102 5.40 8.79 -6.32
CA SER A 102 5.34 9.61 -7.53
C SER A 102 6.60 9.49 -8.42
N LEU A 103 7.80 9.37 -7.82
CA LEU A 103 9.04 9.05 -8.55
C LEU A 103 8.98 7.66 -9.20
N GLY A 104 8.28 6.73 -8.55
CA GLY A 104 7.91 5.42 -9.06
C GLY A 104 6.91 5.44 -10.23
N ARG A 105 6.27 6.59 -10.49
CA ARG A 105 5.16 6.78 -11.44
C ARG A 105 3.91 5.97 -11.08
N TYR A 106 3.71 5.69 -9.80
CA TYR A 106 2.44 5.14 -9.30
C TYR A 106 1.37 6.23 -9.37
N PRO A 107 0.11 5.90 -9.69
CA PRO A 107 -0.95 6.90 -9.85
C PRO A 107 -1.21 7.63 -8.53
N ALA A 108 -1.56 8.90 -8.62
CA ALA A 108 -2.12 9.66 -7.50
C ALA A 108 -3.65 9.57 -7.55
N GLY A 109 -4.29 9.61 -6.38
CA GLY A 109 -5.74 9.74 -6.22
C GLY A 109 -6.11 11.06 -5.54
N ASP A 110 -7.34 11.10 -5.03
CA ASP A 110 -7.90 12.31 -4.40
C ASP A 110 -7.83 12.29 -2.86
N THR A 111 -7.44 11.15 -2.27
CA THR A 111 -7.37 10.96 -0.82
C THR A 111 -5.92 10.97 -0.35
N GLU A 112 -5.66 11.65 0.77
CA GLU A 112 -4.35 11.65 1.42
C GLU A 112 -4.07 10.26 2.01
N LEU A 113 -2.84 9.76 1.82
CA LEU A 113 -2.39 8.55 2.49
C LEU A 113 -2.22 8.85 3.98
N ASP A 114 -2.99 8.20 4.84
CA ASP A 114 -2.87 8.31 6.30
C ASP A 114 -1.95 7.20 6.85
N TYR A 115 -1.28 7.50 7.97
CA TYR A 115 -0.44 6.58 8.73
C TYR A 115 -1.13 6.05 10.00
N LYS A 116 -2.31 6.56 10.36
CA LYS A 116 -3.00 6.26 11.63
C LYS A 116 -4.10 5.23 11.54
N ASP A 117 -4.62 4.97 10.35
CA ASP A 117 -5.83 4.16 10.12
C ASP A 117 -5.53 2.71 9.71
N GLY A 118 -4.25 2.31 9.72
CA GLY A 118 -3.81 0.99 9.27
C GLY A 118 -3.65 0.86 7.75
N ALA A 119 -3.93 1.90 6.96
CA ALA A 119 -3.84 1.84 5.51
C ALA A 119 -2.46 1.42 5.00
N LEU A 120 -1.39 1.83 5.67
CA LEU A 120 -0.01 1.43 5.32
C LEU A 120 0.22 -0.09 5.47
N GLN A 121 -0.38 -0.71 6.49
CA GLN A 121 -0.18 -2.13 6.76
C GLN A 121 -0.98 -3.00 5.79
N GLU A 122 -2.16 -2.54 5.38
CA GLU A 122 -3.03 -3.24 4.42
C GLU A 122 -2.60 -3.02 2.95
N THR A 123 -1.72 -2.05 2.70
CA THR A 123 -1.25 -1.74 1.35
C THR A 123 0.07 -2.43 1.05
N ALA A 124 0.09 -3.30 0.05
CA ALA A 124 1.31 -3.95 -0.42
C ALA A 124 2.07 -3.07 -1.43
N ILE A 125 3.39 -3.11 -1.37
CA ILE A 125 4.27 -2.65 -2.43
C ILE A 125 4.20 -3.69 -3.55
N ALA A 126 3.91 -3.24 -4.77
CA ALA A 126 3.73 -4.09 -5.93
C ALA A 126 4.41 -3.47 -7.16
N ASP A 127 4.93 -4.32 -8.04
CA ASP A 127 5.42 -3.91 -9.35
C ASP A 127 4.37 -3.06 -10.08
N ARG A 128 4.84 -1.99 -10.74
CA ARG A 128 3.95 -1.01 -11.39
C ARG A 128 3.18 -1.67 -12.53
N ARG A 129 1.85 -1.60 -12.50
CA ARG A 129 1.00 -2.02 -13.61
C ARG A 129 1.20 -1.05 -14.79
N ILE A 130 1.65 -1.58 -15.93
CA ILE A 130 1.72 -0.83 -17.19
C ILE A 130 0.44 -1.16 -17.93
N LEU A 131 -0.56 -0.28 -17.80
CA LEU A 131 -1.72 -0.27 -18.70
C LEU A 131 -1.34 0.39 -20.02
#